data_AF-A0A8T5ZKA1-F1
#
_entry.id   AF-A0A8T5ZKA1-F1
#
_cell.length_a   1.000
_cell.length_b   1.000
_cell.length_c   1.000
_cell.angle_alpha   90.00
_cell.angle_beta   90.00
_cell.angle_gamma   90.00
#
_symmetry.space_group_name_H-M   'P 1'
#
loop_
_entity.id
_entity.type
_entity.pdbx_description
1 polymer ?
#
loop_
_entity_poly.entity_id
_entity_poly.type
_entity_poly.pdbx_seq_one_letter_code
_entity_poly.pdbx_strand_id
1 'polypeptide(L)'
;FVITLFAHAHTSGFRFQTFLGAWKFYTSYTLKTFDGKRYLEDFADRVTMVALTLAQGDETLALQLTDEMLSGRFQPATPTFLNCGKQQRGELVSCFLLRIEDNMESIGRAVNSALQLSKRGGGVAFLLSNLREAGAPIKRIENQSSGVIPVMKMLEDAFSYANQLGARQGAGAVYLHAHHPDILRFLDTKRENADEKIRIKTLSLGVVIPDITFHLAKENAQMALFSPYDVERVYGKPFADVAISQHYDELVADERIRKKYINARDFFQRLAEIQFESGYPYIMYEDTVNRANPIAGRINMSNLCSEILQVNSASEYDENLDYARTGHDISCNLGSLNIAHTMDSPDFARTVETAVRGLTAVSDMSHIRSVPSIEAGNAASHAIGLGQMNL
;
A
#
# COMPACT_ATOMS: atom_id res chain seq x y z
N PHE A 1 3.15 30.28 24.00
CA PHE A 1 2.76 29.81 22.67
C PHE A 1 1.55 28.89 22.67
N VAL A 2 1.62 27.67 23.25
CA VAL A 2 0.53 26.67 23.18
C VAL A 2 -0.86 27.24 23.51
N ILE A 3 -1.02 27.91 24.66
CA ILE A 3 -2.30 28.54 25.07
C ILE A 3 -2.79 29.55 24.02
N THR A 4 -1.87 30.33 23.44
CA THR A 4 -2.17 31.32 22.40
C THR A 4 -2.63 30.64 21.11
N LEU A 5 -2.03 29.52 20.72
CA LEU A 5 -2.43 28.78 19.52
C LEU A 5 -3.83 28.15 19.67
N PHE A 6 -4.16 27.61 20.84
CA PHE A 6 -5.52 27.15 21.14
C PHE A 6 -6.53 28.32 21.06
N ALA A 7 -6.21 29.48 21.65
CA ALA A 7 -7.06 30.66 21.58
C ALA A 7 -7.26 31.14 20.12
N HIS A 8 -6.19 31.13 19.32
CA HIS A 8 -6.24 31.43 17.88
C HIS A 8 -7.17 30.45 17.13
N ALA A 9 -7.00 29.14 17.34
CA ALA A 9 -7.81 28.13 16.69
C ALA A 9 -9.31 28.27 17.02
N HIS A 10 -9.66 28.54 18.27
CA HIS A 10 -11.04 28.74 18.72
C HIS A 10 -11.66 30.08 18.24
N THR A 11 -10.85 31.06 17.85
CA THR A 11 -11.31 32.35 17.31
C THR A 11 -11.38 32.38 15.78
N SER A 12 -10.97 31.30 15.09
CA SER A 12 -11.01 31.17 13.63
C SER A 12 -12.42 31.23 13.00
N GLY A 13 -13.47 31.04 13.81
CA GLY A 13 -14.86 31.02 13.34
C GLY A 13 -15.25 29.75 12.58
N PHE A 14 -14.47 28.67 12.68
CA PHE A 14 -14.78 27.39 12.03
C PHE A 14 -16.19 26.88 12.34
N ARG A 15 -16.89 26.41 11.30
CA ARG A 15 -18.17 25.73 11.39
C ARG A 15 -18.20 24.52 10.46
N PHE A 16 -18.75 23.42 10.94
CA PHE A 16 -19.09 22.30 10.06
C PHE A 16 -20.17 22.73 9.06
N GLN A 17 -19.91 22.50 7.77
CA GLN A 17 -20.84 22.86 6.70
C GLN A 17 -21.99 21.86 6.54
N THR A 18 -21.84 20.66 7.11
CA THR A 18 -22.84 19.60 7.00
C THR A 18 -23.03 18.89 8.33
N PHE A 19 -24.26 18.43 8.59
CA PHE A 19 -24.57 17.56 9.72
C PHE A 19 -23.68 16.32 9.75
N LEU A 20 -23.49 15.68 8.59
CA LEU A 20 -22.66 14.47 8.49
C LEU A 20 -21.21 14.74 8.85
N GLY A 21 -20.64 15.88 8.44
CA GLY A 21 -19.27 16.28 8.81
C GLY A 21 -19.10 16.38 10.32
N ALA A 22 -20.02 17.09 10.99
CA ALA A 22 -20.02 17.19 12.44
C ALA A 22 -20.21 15.82 13.10
N TRP A 23 -21.26 15.08 12.72
CA TRP A 23 -21.57 13.75 13.26
C TRP A 23 -20.39 12.79 13.09
N LYS A 24 -19.75 12.79 11.93
CA LYS A 24 -18.60 11.90 11.65
C LYS A 24 -17.40 12.26 12.53
N PHE A 25 -17.10 13.54 12.67
CA PHE A 25 -16.01 14.01 13.54
C PHE A 25 -16.25 13.58 15.00
N TYR A 26 -17.41 13.89 15.58
CA TYR A 26 -17.68 13.57 16.98
C TYR A 26 -17.83 12.06 17.24
N THR A 27 -18.35 11.29 16.29
CA THR A 27 -18.48 9.84 16.49
C THR A 27 -17.15 9.09 16.36
N SER A 28 -16.26 9.51 15.46
CA SER A 28 -15.11 8.71 15.03
C SER A 28 -13.72 9.36 15.22
N TYR A 29 -13.61 10.68 15.44
CA TYR A 29 -12.31 11.39 15.42
C TYR A 29 -11.93 12.06 16.74
N THR A 30 -12.87 12.82 17.32
CA THR A 30 -12.64 13.55 18.56
C THR A 30 -12.24 12.61 19.70
N LEU A 31 -11.39 13.09 20.61
CA LEU A 31 -11.13 12.41 21.87
C LEU A 31 -12.41 12.31 22.73
N LYS A 32 -12.60 11.13 23.30
CA LYS A 32 -13.64 10.86 24.30
C LYS A 32 -13.00 10.44 25.61
N THR A 33 -13.74 10.56 26.71
CA THR A 33 -13.39 9.87 27.95
C THR A 33 -13.24 8.37 27.71
N PHE A 34 -12.42 7.69 28.51
CA PHE A 34 -12.18 6.25 28.33
C PHE A 34 -13.44 5.39 28.43
N ASP A 35 -14.47 5.86 29.14
CA ASP A 35 -15.79 5.21 29.21
C ASP A 35 -16.72 5.58 28.03
N GLY A 36 -16.26 6.40 27.10
CA GLY A 36 -16.97 6.80 25.88
C GLY A 36 -18.12 7.79 26.09
N LYS A 37 -18.35 8.29 27.31
CA LYS A 37 -19.57 9.06 27.64
C LYS A 37 -19.49 10.55 27.35
N ARG A 38 -18.30 11.14 27.26
CA ARG A 38 -18.12 12.59 27.08
C ARG A 38 -17.05 12.88 26.02
N TYR A 39 -17.24 13.96 25.27
CA TYR A 39 -16.24 14.51 24.37
C TYR A 39 -15.24 15.37 25.16
N LEU A 40 -13.97 15.30 24.77
CA LEU A 40 -12.86 16.05 25.39
C LEU A 40 -12.17 17.01 24.41
N GLU A 41 -12.53 16.95 23.12
CA GLU A 41 -11.98 17.81 22.07
C GLU A 41 -13.11 18.30 21.15
N ASP A 42 -12.99 19.54 20.66
CA ASP A 42 -13.68 20.01 19.46
C ASP A 42 -12.73 20.00 18.24
N PHE A 43 -13.23 20.41 17.07
CA PHE A 43 -12.43 20.42 15.84
C PHE A 43 -11.16 21.28 15.97
N ALA A 44 -11.28 22.46 16.58
CA ALA A 44 -10.16 23.37 16.80
C ALA A 44 -9.08 22.75 17.72
N ASP A 45 -9.47 22.03 18.78
CA ASP A 45 -8.52 21.35 19.67
C ASP A 45 -7.78 20.26 18.91
N ARG A 46 -8.52 19.45 18.14
CA ARG A 46 -7.93 18.36 17.35
C ARG A 46 -6.92 18.91 16.35
N VAL A 47 -7.29 19.96 15.61
CA VAL A 47 -6.40 20.65 14.65
C VAL A 47 -5.17 21.21 15.36
N THR A 48 -5.33 21.88 16.50
CA THR A 48 -4.22 22.46 17.26
C THR A 48 -3.22 21.39 17.69
N MET A 49 -3.71 20.27 18.24
CA MET A 49 -2.85 19.18 18.65
C MET A 49 -2.15 18.48 17.48
N VAL A 50 -2.79 18.39 16.31
CA VAL A 50 -2.14 17.91 15.08
C VAL A 50 -1.02 18.86 14.67
N ALA A 51 -1.31 20.15 14.58
CA ALA A 51 -0.34 21.18 14.18
C ALA A 51 0.88 21.19 15.12
N LEU A 52 0.67 21.20 16.44
CA LEU A 52 1.74 21.13 17.43
C LEU A 52 2.61 19.87 17.29
N THR A 53 1.98 18.72 17.00
CA THR A 53 2.71 17.46 16.82
C THR A 53 3.58 17.50 15.57
N LEU A 54 3.01 17.91 14.43
CA LEU A 54 3.72 17.92 13.14
C LEU A 54 4.78 19.02 13.06
N ALA A 55 4.57 20.14 13.75
CA ALA A 55 5.52 21.24 13.74
C ALA A 55 6.78 21.00 14.58
N GLN A 56 6.78 19.98 15.44
CA GLN A 56 7.95 19.56 16.23
C GLN A 56 8.69 20.70 16.97
N GLY A 57 7.93 21.69 17.44
CA GLY A 57 8.47 22.86 18.17
C GLY A 57 8.69 24.12 17.32
N ASP A 58 8.53 24.06 15.99
CA ASP A 58 8.50 25.25 15.12
C ASP A 58 7.16 25.98 15.26
N GLU A 59 7.15 27.10 15.99
CA GLU A 59 5.95 27.90 16.25
C GLU A 59 5.30 28.46 14.98
N THR A 60 6.10 28.80 13.96
CA THR A 60 5.59 29.37 12.70
C THR A 60 4.88 28.29 11.90
N LEU A 61 5.51 27.12 11.77
CA LEU A 61 4.91 25.97 11.10
C LEU A 61 3.64 25.49 11.83
N ALA A 62 3.63 25.50 13.18
CA ALA A 62 2.44 25.16 13.96
C ALA A 62 1.27 26.10 13.65
N LEU A 63 1.52 27.42 13.61
CA LEU A 63 0.50 28.40 13.25
C LEU A 63 -0.02 28.19 11.83
N GLN A 64 0.88 27.99 10.85
CA GLN A 64 0.51 27.75 9.46
C GLN A 64 -0.32 26.47 9.31
N LEU A 65 0.09 25.36 9.92
CA LEU A 65 -0.66 24.11 9.90
C LEU A 65 -2.06 24.26 10.49
N THR A 66 -2.18 25.01 11.61
CA THR A 66 -3.49 25.34 12.20
C THR A 66 -4.36 26.11 11.21
N ASP A 67 -3.82 27.14 10.55
CA ASP A 67 -4.56 27.95 9.60
C ASP A 67 -5.00 27.15 8.36
N GLU A 68 -4.10 26.39 7.76
CA GLU A 68 -4.39 25.59 6.56
C GLU A 68 -5.44 24.48 6.84
N MET A 69 -5.45 23.90 8.04
CA MET A 69 -6.46 22.91 8.43
C MET A 69 -7.81 23.55 8.78
N LEU A 70 -7.82 24.66 9.53
CA LEU A 70 -9.07 25.33 9.92
C LEU A 70 -9.76 26.00 8.73
N SER A 71 -9.01 26.50 7.75
CA SER A 71 -9.57 26.99 6.50
C SER A 71 -10.10 25.87 5.61
N GLY A 72 -9.83 24.60 5.96
CA GLY A 72 -10.15 23.44 5.14
C GLY A 72 -9.35 23.37 3.85
N ARG A 73 -8.19 24.05 3.77
CA ARG A 73 -7.29 23.96 2.60
C ARG A 73 -6.51 22.66 2.62
N PHE A 74 -6.00 22.25 3.79
CA PHE A 74 -5.26 21.02 3.97
C PHE A 74 -5.97 20.05 4.92
N GLN A 75 -6.03 18.78 4.55
CA GLN A 75 -6.51 17.70 5.39
C GLN A 75 -5.47 16.57 5.44
N PRO A 76 -4.79 16.35 6.58
CA PRO A 76 -3.91 15.20 6.74
C PRO A 76 -4.72 13.90 6.75
N ALA A 77 -4.08 12.78 6.43
CA ALA A 77 -4.74 11.48 6.43
C ALA A 77 -5.36 11.15 7.79
N THR A 78 -6.41 10.32 7.74
CA THR A 78 -7.13 9.81 8.93
C THR A 78 -6.19 9.34 10.05
N PRO A 79 -5.20 8.45 9.84
CA PRO A 79 -4.30 8.01 10.92
C PRO A 79 -3.58 9.18 11.59
N THR A 80 -3.07 10.14 10.81
CA THR A 80 -2.40 11.33 11.35
C THR A 80 -3.36 12.20 12.15
N PHE A 81 -4.49 12.61 11.53
CA PHE A 81 -5.46 13.50 12.16
C PHE A 81 -6.07 12.89 13.43
N LEU A 82 -6.31 11.57 13.42
CA LEU A 82 -6.89 10.86 14.55
C LEU A 82 -5.93 10.75 15.73
N ASN A 83 -4.63 10.52 15.49
CA ASN A 83 -3.69 10.01 16.49
C ASN A 83 -2.66 11.03 17.02
N CYS A 84 -2.33 12.10 16.28
CA CYS A 84 -1.36 13.10 16.75
C CYS A 84 -1.69 13.60 18.16
N GLY A 85 -0.69 13.84 19.01
CA GLY A 85 -0.89 14.39 20.37
C GLY A 85 -1.65 13.53 21.39
N LYS A 86 -2.26 12.40 21.01
CA LYS A 86 -2.95 11.50 21.95
C LYS A 86 -1.95 10.57 22.63
N GLN A 87 -2.15 10.34 23.93
CA GLN A 87 -1.31 9.43 24.72
C GLN A 87 -1.52 7.96 24.32
N GLN A 88 -2.79 7.53 24.26
CA GLN A 88 -3.17 6.21 23.76
C GLN A 88 -3.50 6.35 22.28
N ARG A 89 -2.54 6.03 21.41
CA ARG A 89 -2.65 6.26 19.97
C ARG A 89 -2.21 5.06 19.14
N GLY A 90 -2.75 4.99 17.92
CA GLY A 90 -2.17 4.18 16.85
C GLY A 90 -0.97 4.86 16.19
N GLU A 91 -0.53 4.29 15.08
CA GLU A 91 0.49 4.91 14.23
C GLU A 91 -0.06 6.09 13.42
N LEU A 92 0.83 6.97 12.98
CA LEU A 92 0.49 8.10 12.10
C LEU A 92 0.41 7.68 10.63
N VAL A 93 0.91 6.49 10.30
CA VAL A 93 0.94 5.85 8.99
C VAL A 93 0.21 4.51 9.08
N SER A 94 -0.60 4.19 8.08
CA SER A 94 -1.45 2.98 8.10
C SER A 94 -1.55 2.27 6.75
N CYS A 95 -0.65 2.54 5.80
CA CYS A 95 -0.63 1.89 4.49
C CYS A 95 0.79 1.44 4.16
N PHE A 96 0.95 0.15 3.85
CA PHE A 96 2.24 -0.51 3.69
C PHE A 96 2.24 -1.43 2.47
N LEU A 97 3.39 -1.54 1.80
CA LEU A 97 3.62 -2.44 0.67
C LEU A 97 4.90 -3.21 0.95
N LEU A 98 4.81 -4.53 0.94
CA LEU A 98 5.94 -5.40 1.23
C LEU A 98 6.19 -6.35 0.06
N ARG A 99 7.46 -6.53 -0.30
CA ARG A 99 7.86 -7.57 -1.23
C ARG A 99 8.15 -8.90 -0.52
N ILE A 100 7.91 -10.00 -1.22
CA ILE A 100 8.21 -11.36 -0.75
C ILE A 100 9.20 -11.98 -1.73
N GLU A 101 10.29 -12.53 -1.20
CA GLU A 101 11.29 -13.27 -1.96
C GLU A 101 10.97 -14.77 -1.98
N ASP A 102 11.51 -15.50 -2.94
CA ASP A 102 11.20 -16.93 -3.19
C ASP A 102 11.90 -17.91 -2.23
N ASN A 103 11.72 -17.69 -0.93
CA ASN A 103 12.22 -18.54 0.15
C ASN A 103 11.30 -18.52 1.38
N MET A 104 11.51 -19.47 2.29
CA MET A 104 10.58 -19.63 3.42
C MET A 104 10.75 -18.56 4.49
N GLU A 105 11.94 -18.01 4.64
CA GLU A 105 12.27 -16.98 5.60
C GLU A 105 11.49 -15.70 5.27
N SER A 106 11.48 -15.30 4.00
CA SER A 106 10.71 -14.16 3.51
C SER A 106 9.20 -14.38 3.62
N ILE A 107 8.69 -15.58 3.32
CA ILE A 107 7.27 -15.91 3.52
C ILE A 107 6.89 -15.85 5.01
N GLY A 108 7.71 -16.42 5.89
CA GLY A 108 7.51 -16.37 7.34
C GLY A 108 7.52 -14.92 7.87
N ARG A 109 8.43 -14.09 7.37
CA ARG A 109 8.49 -12.65 7.66
C ARG A 109 7.29 -11.90 7.11
N ALA A 110 6.76 -12.25 5.94
CA ALA A 110 5.57 -11.62 5.38
C ALA A 110 4.32 -11.87 6.24
N VAL A 111 4.09 -13.12 6.67
CA VAL A 111 2.99 -13.46 7.57
C VAL A 111 3.15 -12.76 8.93
N ASN A 112 4.37 -12.74 9.48
CA ASN A 112 4.65 -12.01 10.72
C ASN A 112 4.36 -10.51 10.56
N SER A 113 4.81 -9.91 9.46
CA SER A 113 4.61 -8.48 9.17
C SER A 113 3.12 -8.15 9.01
N ALA A 114 2.35 -9.02 8.34
CA ALA A 114 0.90 -8.90 8.26
C ALA A 114 0.27 -8.82 9.66
N LEU A 115 0.64 -9.72 10.58
CA LEU A 115 0.15 -9.70 11.96
C LEU A 115 0.54 -8.41 12.70
N GLN A 116 1.80 -7.97 12.60
CA GLN A 116 2.29 -6.80 13.33
C GLN A 116 1.73 -5.47 12.83
N LEU A 117 1.50 -5.35 11.52
CA LEU A 117 0.95 -4.13 10.92
C LEU A 117 -0.58 -4.10 11.04
N SER A 118 -1.25 -5.23 10.81
CA SER A 118 -2.71 -5.32 10.89
C SER A 118 -3.23 -5.08 12.31
N LYS A 119 -2.55 -5.58 13.36
CA LYS A 119 -2.96 -5.33 14.76
C LYS A 119 -2.96 -3.84 15.12
N ARG A 120 -2.23 -3.01 14.38
CA ARG A 120 -2.16 -1.54 14.55
C ARG A 120 -3.08 -0.78 13.58
N GLY A 121 -3.94 -1.49 12.85
CA GLY A 121 -4.88 -0.91 11.88
C GLY A 121 -4.25 -0.57 10.52
N GLY A 122 -3.08 -1.15 10.20
CA GLY A 122 -2.43 -0.98 8.91
C GLY A 122 -3.10 -1.80 7.81
N GLY A 123 -3.35 -1.17 6.66
CA GLY A 123 -3.63 -1.86 5.41
C GLY A 123 -2.32 -2.25 4.71
N VAL A 124 -2.20 -3.50 4.30
CA VAL A 124 -0.92 -4.02 3.81
C VAL A 124 -1.09 -4.75 2.48
N ALA A 125 -0.29 -4.37 1.48
CA ALA A 125 -0.22 -5.05 0.20
C ALA A 125 1.06 -5.91 0.13
N PHE A 126 0.98 -7.09 -0.51
CA PHE A 126 2.12 -7.97 -0.73
C PHE A 126 2.35 -8.24 -2.22
N LEU A 127 3.60 -8.19 -2.66
CA LEU A 127 4.02 -8.69 -3.98
C LEU A 127 4.18 -10.21 -3.93
N LEU A 128 3.47 -10.92 -4.80
CA LEU A 128 3.59 -12.39 -4.93
C LEU A 128 4.35 -12.83 -6.18
N SER A 129 4.66 -11.91 -7.10
CA SER A 129 5.20 -12.23 -8.43
C SER A 129 6.56 -12.92 -8.44
N ASN A 130 7.33 -12.85 -7.35
CA ASN A 130 8.62 -13.52 -7.23
C ASN A 130 8.50 -14.99 -6.82
N LEU A 131 7.39 -15.37 -6.19
CA LEU A 131 7.21 -16.74 -5.68
C LEU A 131 7.15 -17.72 -6.85
N ARG A 132 7.90 -18.83 -6.75
CA ARG A 132 7.88 -19.87 -7.78
C ARG A 132 6.48 -20.46 -7.97
N GLU A 133 6.15 -20.78 -9.22
CA GLU A 133 4.80 -21.19 -9.59
C GLU A 133 4.41 -22.57 -9.06
N ALA A 134 3.11 -22.90 -9.11
CA ALA A 134 2.63 -24.25 -8.82
C ALA A 134 3.23 -25.28 -9.79
N GLY A 135 3.88 -26.31 -9.23
CA GLY A 135 4.62 -27.34 -9.95
C GLY A 135 6.11 -27.02 -10.18
N ALA A 136 6.61 -25.88 -9.71
CA ALA A 136 8.04 -25.59 -9.74
C ALA A 136 8.83 -26.57 -8.84
N PRO A 137 10.13 -26.81 -9.10
CA PRO A 137 10.92 -27.71 -8.27
C PRO A 137 11.29 -27.11 -6.90
N ILE A 138 11.50 -27.98 -5.92
CA ILE A 138 12.04 -27.63 -4.59
C ILE A 138 13.20 -28.57 -4.30
N LYS A 139 14.36 -28.01 -3.89
CA LYS A 139 15.61 -28.78 -3.69
C LYS A 139 15.95 -29.70 -4.88
N ARG A 140 15.70 -29.21 -6.11
CA ARG A 140 15.88 -29.92 -7.39
C ARG A 140 14.94 -31.12 -7.61
N ILE A 141 13.95 -31.33 -6.76
CA ILE A 141 12.90 -32.33 -6.96
C ILE A 141 11.76 -31.65 -7.71
N GLU A 142 11.43 -32.16 -8.90
CA GLU A 142 10.40 -31.63 -9.80
C GLU A 142 8.99 -31.73 -9.21
N ASN A 143 8.11 -30.81 -9.61
CA ASN A 143 6.67 -30.81 -9.30
C ASN A 143 6.30 -30.73 -7.80
N GLN A 144 7.05 -29.94 -7.02
CA GLN A 144 6.89 -29.87 -5.55
C GLN A 144 6.26 -28.57 -5.03
N SER A 145 6.42 -27.44 -5.73
CA SER A 145 5.85 -26.16 -5.29
C SER A 145 4.32 -26.16 -5.39
N SER A 146 3.68 -25.61 -4.37
CA SER A 146 2.21 -25.42 -4.32
C SER A 146 1.76 -24.06 -4.88
N GLY A 147 2.69 -23.22 -5.32
CA GLY A 147 2.42 -21.89 -5.88
C GLY A 147 1.92 -20.87 -4.85
N VAL A 148 1.29 -19.80 -5.34
CA VAL A 148 0.97 -18.60 -4.54
C VAL A 148 -0.25 -18.75 -3.61
N ILE A 149 -1.20 -19.63 -3.93
CA ILE A 149 -2.49 -19.71 -3.22
C ILE A 149 -2.34 -20.06 -1.73
N PRO A 150 -1.53 -21.06 -1.32
CA PRO A 150 -1.32 -21.33 0.11
C PRO A 150 -0.73 -20.14 0.87
N VAL A 151 0.13 -19.33 0.23
CA VAL A 151 0.67 -18.10 0.83
C VAL A 151 -0.43 -17.06 0.99
N MET A 152 -1.28 -16.87 -0.02
CA MET A 152 -2.48 -16.01 0.09
C MET A 152 -3.36 -16.45 1.25
N LYS A 153 -3.54 -17.76 1.47
CA LYS A 153 -4.35 -18.28 2.57
C LYS A 153 -3.79 -17.92 3.94
N MET A 154 -2.48 -18.09 4.14
CA MET A 154 -1.81 -17.69 5.38
C MET A 154 -1.94 -16.18 5.65
N LEU A 155 -1.80 -15.36 4.60
CA LEU A 155 -1.97 -13.91 4.72
C LEU A 155 -3.43 -13.54 5.06
N GLU A 156 -4.41 -14.14 4.38
CA GLU A 156 -5.83 -13.95 4.67
C GLU A 156 -6.17 -14.24 6.14
N ASP A 157 -5.71 -15.38 6.66
CA ASP A 157 -5.96 -15.78 8.03
C ASP A 157 -5.24 -14.85 9.02
N ALA A 158 -4.03 -14.37 8.69
CA ALA A 158 -3.31 -13.39 9.49
C ALA A 158 -4.08 -12.07 9.63
N PHE A 159 -4.63 -11.51 8.55
CA PHE A 159 -5.43 -10.29 8.60
C PHE A 159 -6.77 -10.49 9.31
N SER A 160 -7.40 -11.65 9.10
CA SER A 160 -8.67 -11.99 9.75
C SER A 160 -8.51 -12.11 11.28
N TYR A 161 -7.37 -12.66 11.73
CA TYR A 161 -7.04 -12.78 13.14
C TYR A 161 -6.65 -11.43 13.76
N ALA A 162 -5.71 -10.71 13.16
CA ALA A 162 -5.15 -9.47 13.72
C ALA A 162 -5.99 -8.23 13.36
N ASN A 163 -7.25 -8.19 13.80
CA ASN A 163 -8.13 -7.04 13.58
C ASN A 163 -7.88 -5.89 14.60
N GLN A 164 -8.29 -4.67 14.24
CA GLN A 164 -8.02 -3.45 15.01
C GLN A 164 -8.95 -3.33 16.24
N LEU A 165 -8.81 -4.23 17.21
CA LEU A 165 -9.56 -4.22 18.49
C LEU A 165 -11.08 -4.07 18.28
N GLY A 166 -11.63 -4.75 17.27
CA GLY A 166 -13.07 -4.72 16.96
C GLY A 166 -13.58 -3.47 16.22
N ALA A 167 -12.72 -2.51 15.87
CA ALA A 167 -13.12 -1.31 15.13
C ALA A 167 -13.22 -1.55 13.60
N ARG A 168 -12.30 -2.32 13.02
CA ARG A 168 -12.25 -2.68 11.59
C ARG A 168 -11.61 -4.06 11.37
N GLN A 169 -12.10 -4.79 10.36
CA GLN A 169 -11.42 -5.98 9.84
C GLN A 169 -10.04 -5.60 9.30
N GLY A 170 -9.04 -6.45 9.50
CA GLY A 170 -7.72 -6.28 8.87
C GLY A 170 -7.87 -6.26 7.35
N ALA A 171 -7.13 -5.38 6.67
CA ALA A 171 -7.24 -5.21 5.23
C ALA A 171 -5.93 -5.56 4.54
N GLY A 172 -5.98 -6.56 3.67
CA GLY A 172 -4.83 -7.05 2.92
C GLY A 172 -5.07 -6.98 1.41
N ALA A 173 -4.00 -6.75 0.66
CA ALA A 173 -3.98 -6.89 -0.80
C ALA A 173 -2.81 -7.76 -1.23
N VAL A 174 -2.95 -8.39 -2.39
CA VAL A 174 -1.88 -9.13 -3.05
C VAL A 174 -1.80 -8.75 -4.51
N TYR A 175 -0.58 -8.50 -5.00
CA TYR A 175 -0.31 -8.17 -6.39
C TYR A 175 0.43 -9.32 -7.07
N LEU A 176 -0.05 -9.70 -8.26
CA LEU A 176 0.58 -10.70 -9.11
C LEU A 176 0.73 -10.18 -10.54
N HIS A 177 1.88 -10.44 -11.15
CA HIS A 177 2.14 -10.05 -12.53
C HIS A 177 1.35 -10.92 -13.52
N ALA A 178 0.80 -10.31 -14.58
CA ALA A 178 -0.07 -10.99 -15.55
C ALA A 178 0.61 -12.16 -16.29
N HIS A 179 1.92 -12.05 -16.52
CA HIS A 179 2.74 -13.11 -17.13
C HIS A 179 3.27 -14.16 -16.13
N HIS A 180 2.75 -14.19 -14.91
CA HIS A 180 3.08 -15.21 -13.92
C HIS A 180 2.29 -16.52 -14.19
N PRO A 181 2.88 -17.73 -14.05
CA PRO A 181 2.19 -18.97 -14.42
C PRO A 181 0.95 -19.32 -13.57
N ASP A 182 0.86 -18.77 -12.35
CA ASP A 182 -0.31 -18.94 -11.48
C ASP A 182 -1.43 -17.90 -11.72
N ILE A 183 -1.32 -17.02 -12.73
CA ILE A 183 -2.26 -15.89 -12.93
C ILE A 183 -3.73 -16.31 -12.98
N LEU A 184 -4.07 -17.38 -13.70
CA LEU A 184 -5.47 -17.85 -13.78
C LEU A 184 -5.95 -18.41 -12.44
N ARG A 185 -5.10 -19.17 -11.73
CA ARG A 185 -5.41 -19.72 -10.42
C ARG A 185 -5.59 -18.62 -9.37
N PHE A 186 -4.77 -17.59 -9.45
CA PHE A 186 -4.85 -16.38 -8.62
C PHE A 186 -6.19 -15.68 -8.80
N LEU A 187 -6.60 -15.44 -10.05
CA LEU A 187 -7.89 -14.85 -10.39
C LEU A 187 -9.08 -15.72 -9.94
N ASP A 188 -8.97 -17.04 -10.10
CA ASP A 188 -10.02 -17.99 -9.70
C ASP A 188 -10.27 -18.06 -8.20
N THR A 189 -9.37 -17.54 -7.35
CA THR A 189 -9.59 -17.47 -5.89
C THR A 189 -10.78 -16.60 -5.47
N LYS A 190 -11.21 -15.69 -6.37
CA LYS A 190 -12.36 -14.79 -6.15
C LYS A 190 -13.68 -15.29 -6.71
N ARG A 191 -13.69 -16.36 -7.49
CA ARG A 191 -14.94 -16.97 -7.95
C ARG A 191 -15.75 -17.48 -6.77
N GLU A 192 -17.04 -17.16 -6.76
CA GLU A 192 -17.94 -17.61 -5.69
C GLU A 192 -18.06 -19.14 -5.61
N ASN A 193 -17.98 -19.81 -6.76
CA ASN A 193 -18.05 -21.27 -6.91
C ASN A 193 -16.69 -21.98 -6.82
N ALA A 194 -15.64 -21.31 -6.36
CA ALA A 194 -14.33 -21.94 -6.13
C ALA A 194 -14.37 -22.94 -4.94
N ASP A 195 -13.51 -23.96 -4.99
CA ASP A 195 -13.27 -24.87 -3.87
C ASP A 195 -12.84 -24.08 -2.62
N GLU A 196 -13.35 -24.48 -1.45
CA GLU A 196 -13.13 -23.76 -0.19
C GLU A 196 -11.65 -23.65 0.18
N LYS A 197 -10.80 -24.61 -0.21
CA LYS A 197 -9.36 -24.57 0.02
C LYS A 197 -8.62 -23.54 -0.85
N ILE A 198 -9.23 -23.13 -1.97
CA ILE A 198 -8.66 -22.19 -2.93
C ILE A 198 -9.27 -20.79 -2.76
N ARG A 199 -10.50 -20.71 -2.23
CA ARG A 199 -11.25 -19.47 -2.10
C ARG A 199 -10.60 -18.50 -1.10
N ILE A 200 -10.41 -17.27 -1.55
CA ILE A 200 -9.90 -16.14 -0.77
C ILE A 200 -10.97 -15.06 -0.67
N LYS A 201 -11.56 -14.91 0.52
CA LYS A 201 -12.72 -14.05 0.79
C LYS A 201 -12.31 -12.58 1.01
N THR A 202 -11.28 -12.31 1.81
CA THR A 202 -11.01 -10.95 2.35
C THR A 202 -9.85 -10.23 1.68
N LEU A 203 -8.85 -10.94 1.15
CA LEU A 203 -7.74 -10.26 0.45
C LEU A 203 -8.22 -9.62 -0.84
N SER A 204 -7.80 -8.39 -1.09
CA SER A 204 -7.98 -7.72 -2.37
C SER A 204 -6.94 -8.23 -3.38
N LEU A 205 -7.32 -8.31 -4.65
CA LEU A 205 -6.42 -8.75 -5.71
C LEU A 205 -5.96 -7.55 -6.54
N GLY A 206 -4.70 -7.54 -6.94
CA GLY A 206 -4.15 -6.61 -7.92
C GLY A 206 -3.36 -7.35 -8.98
N VAL A 207 -3.43 -6.86 -10.22
CA VAL A 207 -2.73 -7.42 -11.36
C VAL A 207 -1.82 -6.35 -11.96
N VAL A 208 -0.54 -6.71 -12.13
CA VAL A 208 0.43 -5.88 -12.85
C VAL A 208 0.43 -6.30 -14.31
N ILE A 209 0.09 -5.39 -15.21
CA ILE A 209 -0.10 -5.66 -16.65
C ILE A 209 0.89 -4.82 -17.47
N PRO A 210 1.83 -5.44 -18.19
CA PRO A 210 2.71 -4.75 -19.12
C PRO A 210 2.04 -4.48 -20.48
N ASP A 211 2.61 -3.57 -21.27
CA ASP A 211 2.10 -3.15 -22.58
C ASP A 211 2.01 -4.34 -23.55
N ILE A 212 2.97 -5.27 -23.51
CA ILE A 212 2.99 -6.46 -24.38
C ILE A 212 1.72 -7.31 -24.25
N THR A 213 1.09 -7.37 -23.07
CA THR A 213 -0.17 -8.10 -22.87
C THR A 213 -1.29 -7.53 -23.75
N PHE A 214 -1.35 -6.21 -23.90
CA PHE A 214 -2.33 -5.55 -24.78
C PHE A 214 -2.04 -5.78 -26.26
N HIS A 215 -0.77 -5.76 -26.67
CA HIS A 215 -0.39 -6.09 -28.05
C HIS A 215 -0.82 -7.51 -28.42
N LEU A 216 -0.55 -8.48 -27.55
CA LEU A 216 -0.96 -9.88 -27.74
C LEU A 216 -2.49 -10.01 -27.82
N ALA A 217 -3.22 -9.36 -26.91
CA ALA A 217 -4.68 -9.40 -26.93
C ALA A 217 -5.28 -8.74 -28.20
N LYS A 218 -4.71 -7.62 -28.65
CA LYS A 218 -5.12 -6.95 -29.89
C LYS A 218 -5.05 -7.90 -31.09
N GLU A 219 -3.96 -8.65 -31.20
CA GLU A 219 -3.69 -9.59 -32.29
C GLU A 219 -4.31 -10.98 -32.09
N ASN A 220 -5.02 -11.21 -30.97
CA ASN A 220 -5.54 -12.52 -30.58
C ASN A 220 -4.44 -13.60 -30.42
N ALA A 221 -3.24 -13.17 -29.99
CA ALA A 221 -2.10 -14.04 -29.80
C ALA A 221 -2.12 -14.78 -28.45
N GLN A 222 -1.22 -15.74 -28.32
CA GLN A 222 -0.97 -16.44 -27.06
C GLN A 222 -0.09 -15.58 -26.14
N MET A 223 -0.45 -15.52 -24.87
CA MET A 223 0.34 -14.94 -23.79
C MET A 223 1.19 -16.02 -23.13
N ALA A 224 2.50 -15.92 -23.33
CA ALA A 224 3.48 -16.69 -22.58
C ALA A 224 3.54 -16.28 -21.10
N LEU A 225 3.50 -17.26 -20.21
CA LEU A 225 3.70 -17.14 -18.76
C LEU A 225 5.03 -17.78 -18.41
N PHE A 226 5.94 -17.05 -17.76
CA PHE A 226 7.32 -17.52 -17.54
C PHE A 226 7.53 -17.94 -16.09
N SER A 227 8.20 -19.07 -15.85
CA SER A 227 8.52 -19.54 -14.50
C SER A 227 9.45 -18.56 -13.76
N PRO A 228 9.03 -18.00 -12.61
CA PRO A 228 9.92 -17.18 -11.78
C PRO A 228 11.20 -17.92 -11.35
N TYR A 229 11.07 -19.22 -11.07
CA TYR A 229 12.16 -20.08 -10.66
C TYR A 229 13.26 -20.21 -11.74
N ASP A 230 12.86 -20.35 -13.00
CA ASP A 230 13.83 -20.40 -14.10
C ASP A 230 14.37 -19.01 -14.45
N VAL A 231 13.51 -17.99 -14.45
CA VAL A 231 13.90 -16.59 -14.72
C VAL A 231 14.98 -16.14 -13.75
N GLU A 232 14.81 -16.38 -12.45
CA GLU A 232 15.80 -16.00 -11.44
C GLU A 232 17.16 -16.67 -11.66
N ARG A 233 17.17 -17.91 -12.13
CA ARG A 233 18.41 -18.65 -12.39
C ARG A 233 19.12 -18.24 -13.66
N VAL A 234 18.37 -17.85 -14.67
CA VAL A 234 18.94 -17.41 -15.96
C VAL A 234 19.42 -15.96 -15.87
N TYR A 235 18.62 -15.09 -15.25
CA TYR A 235 18.87 -13.65 -15.21
C TYR A 235 19.56 -13.17 -13.92
N GLY A 236 19.63 -14.00 -12.88
CA GLY A 236 20.18 -13.61 -11.57
C GLY A 236 19.33 -12.55 -10.86
N LYS A 237 18.04 -12.43 -11.22
CA LYS A 237 17.11 -11.43 -10.68
C LYS A 237 15.73 -12.06 -10.44
N PRO A 238 15.04 -11.74 -9.34
CA PRO A 238 13.67 -12.16 -9.15
C PRO A 238 12.76 -11.71 -10.30
N PHE A 239 11.71 -12.48 -10.57
CA PHE A 239 10.83 -12.28 -11.72
C PHE A 239 10.28 -10.85 -11.81
N ALA A 240 9.84 -10.27 -10.69
CA ALA A 240 9.23 -8.94 -10.66
C ALA A 240 10.23 -7.79 -10.92
N ASP A 241 11.53 -8.09 -10.88
CA ASP A 241 12.60 -7.11 -11.12
C ASP A 241 13.11 -7.17 -12.58
N VAL A 242 12.53 -8.04 -13.42
CA VAL A 242 12.80 -8.15 -14.87
C VAL A 242 11.76 -7.36 -15.67
N ALA A 243 12.18 -6.62 -16.69
CA ALA A 243 11.29 -5.87 -17.57
C ALA A 243 10.64 -6.77 -18.63
N ILE A 244 9.46 -7.33 -18.32
CA ILE A 244 8.82 -8.35 -19.16
C ILE A 244 8.57 -7.87 -20.59
N SER A 245 8.06 -6.66 -20.81
CA SER A 245 7.86 -6.12 -22.16
C SER A 245 9.15 -6.01 -22.96
N GLN A 246 10.28 -5.65 -22.33
CA GLN A 246 11.55 -5.44 -23.01
C GLN A 246 12.20 -6.77 -23.40
N HIS A 247 12.05 -7.79 -22.55
CA HIS A 247 12.68 -9.10 -22.72
C HIS A 247 11.69 -10.17 -23.23
N TYR A 248 10.50 -9.79 -23.69
CA TYR A 248 9.44 -10.77 -23.99
C TYR A 248 9.89 -11.83 -25.00
N ASP A 249 10.42 -11.41 -26.14
CA ASP A 249 10.87 -12.31 -27.21
C ASP A 249 12.09 -13.14 -26.78
N GLU A 250 13.01 -12.53 -26.03
CA GLU A 250 14.18 -13.21 -25.47
C GLU A 250 13.78 -14.31 -24.48
N LEU A 251 12.84 -13.99 -23.58
CA LEU A 251 12.28 -14.94 -22.61
C LEU A 251 11.56 -16.07 -23.35
N VAL A 252 10.75 -15.77 -24.37
CA VAL A 252 10.07 -16.79 -25.19
C VAL A 252 11.06 -17.72 -25.87
N ALA A 253 12.13 -17.18 -26.47
CA ALA A 253 13.14 -17.94 -27.20
C ALA A 253 14.06 -18.80 -26.30
N ASP A 254 14.24 -18.44 -25.02
CA ASP A 254 15.19 -19.15 -24.13
C ASP A 254 14.66 -20.49 -23.63
N GLU A 255 15.08 -21.60 -24.22
CA GLU A 255 14.65 -22.96 -23.86
C GLU A 255 14.87 -23.36 -22.39
N ARG A 256 15.76 -22.65 -21.67
CA ARG A 256 16.01 -22.89 -20.24
C ARG A 256 14.89 -22.40 -19.34
N ILE A 257 14.01 -21.54 -19.86
CA ILE A 257 12.88 -20.95 -19.13
C ILE A 257 11.61 -21.70 -19.51
N ARG A 258 10.95 -22.33 -18.55
CA ARG A 258 9.67 -22.99 -18.76
C ARG A 258 8.59 -21.94 -19.04
N LYS A 259 7.76 -22.20 -20.05
CA LYS A 259 6.58 -21.39 -20.39
C LYS A 259 5.30 -22.19 -20.31
N LYS A 260 4.23 -21.50 -19.92
CA LYS A 260 2.85 -21.88 -20.22
C LYS A 260 2.26 -20.85 -21.17
N TYR A 261 1.24 -21.21 -21.93
CA TYR A 261 0.57 -20.30 -22.86
C TYR A 261 -0.92 -20.27 -22.56
N ILE A 262 -1.49 -19.06 -22.58
CA ILE A 262 -2.93 -18.83 -22.49
C ILE A 262 -3.35 -17.81 -23.56
N ASN A 263 -4.63 -17.78 -23.95
CA ASN A 263 -5.10 -16.75 -24.86
C ASN A 263 -5.16 -15.38 -24.13
N ALA A 264 -4.58 -14.35 -24.74
CA ALA A 264 -4.50 -13.01 -24.13
C ALA A 264 -5.88 -12.30 -24.02
N ARG A 265 -6.79 -12.53 -24.98
CA ARG A 265 -8.17 -12.00 -24.89
C ARG A 265 -8.97 -12.69 -23.81
N ASP A 266 -8.86 -14.01 -23.71
CA ASP A 266 -9.54 -14.79 -22.67
C ASP A 266 -9.06 -14.36 -21.27
N PHE A 267 -7.78 -14.01 -21.13
CA PHE A 267 -7.25 -13.42 -19.89
C PHE A 267 -7.96 -12.10 -19.54
N PHE A 268 -8.08 -11.15 -20.47
CA PHE A 268 -8.81 -9.90 -20.20
C PHE A 268 -10.31 -10.10 -19.97
N GLN A 269 -10.92 -11.05 -20.68
CA GLN A 269 -12.32 -11.42 -20.44
C GLN A 269 -12.48 -11.92 -18.99
N ARG A 270 -11.62 -12.84 -18.55
CA ARG A 270 -11.60 -13.36 -17.19
C ARG A 270 -11.40 -12.26 -16.14
N LEU A 271 -10.50 -11.32 -16.42
CA LEU A 271 -10.24 -10.16 -15.58
C LEU A 271 -11.51 -9.32 -15.38
N ALA A 272 -12.20 -9.00 -16.47
CA ALA A 272 -13.41 -8.19 -16.47
C ALA A 272 -14.60 -8.88 -15.79
N GLU A 273 -14.77 -10.19 -15.96
CA GLU A 273 -15.79 -10.98 -15.26
C GLU A 273 -15.64 -10.86 -13.74
N ILE A 274 -14.41 -11.00 -13.21
CA ILE A 274 -14.16 -10.91 -11.76
C ILE A 274 -14.33 -9.48 -11.25
N GLN A 275 -13.92 -8.48 -12.03
CA GLN A 275 -14.17 -7.07 -11.71
C GLN A 275 -15.66 -6.76 -11.63
N PHE A 276 -16.46 -7.32 -12.55
CA PHE A 276 -17.90 -7.16 -12.53
C PHE A 276 -18.54 -7.78 -11.29
N GLU A 277 -18.07 -8.94 -10.85
CA GLU A 277 -18.60 -9.65 -9.67
C GLU A 277 -18.17 -9.00 -8.34
N SER A 278 -16.94 -8.48 -8.26
CA SER A 278 -16.30 -8.17 -6.96
C SER A 278 -15.64 -6.80 -6.84
N GLY A 279 -15.59 -6.01 -7.93
CA GLY A 279 -14.93 -4.70 -7.97
C GLY A 279 -13.41 -4.74 -8.13
N TYR A 280 -12.78 -5.92 -7.99
CA TYR A 280 -11.36 -6.18 -8.16
C TYR A 280 -11.16 -7.26 -9.24
N PRO A 281 -9.97 -7.49 -9.81
CA PRO A 281 -8.66 -6.98 -9.42
C PRO A 281 -8.40 -5.50 -9.70
N TYR A 282 -7.55 -4.88 -8.88
CA TYR A 282 -6.83 -3.65 -9.25
C TYR A 282 -5.95 -3.89 -10.48
N ILE A 283 -5.66 -2.83 -11.23
CA ILE A 283 -4.77 -2.89 -12.38
C ILE A 283 -3.65 -1.85 -12.19
N MET A 284 -2.41 -2.31 -12.30
CA MET A 284 -1.25 -1.44 -12.41
C MET A 284 -0.63 -1.63 -13.80
N TYR A 285 -0.58 -0.56 -14.60
CA TYR A 285 0.04 -0.58 -15.93
C TYR A 285 1.56 -0.45 -15.81
N GLU A 286 2.25 -1.59 -15.81
CA GLU A 286 3.67 -1.70 -15.44
C GLU A 286 4.56 -0.74 -16.23
N ASP A 287 4.45 -0.77 -17.55
CA ASP A 287 5.34 0.00 -18.43
C ASP A 287 5.00 1.48 -18.42
N THR A 288 3.73 1.85 -18.29
CA THR A 288 3.32 3.25 -18.12
C THR A 288 3.93 3.82 -16.84
N VAL A 289 3.82 3.09 -15.72
CA VAL A 289 4.36 3.50 -14.44
C VAL A 289 5.87 3.61 -14.48
N ASN A 290 6.57 2.58 -14.96
CA ASN A 290 8.03 2.56 -14.96
C ASN A 290 8.65 3.55 -15.96
N ARG A 291 7.96 3.87 -17.05
CA ARG A 291 8.39 4.90 -18.01
C ARG A 291 8.28 6.32 -17.44
N ALA A 292 7.28 6.56 -16.60
CA ALA A 292 7.07 7.85 -15.93
C ALA A 292 7.83 7.98 -14.60
N ASN A 293 8.33 6.87 -14.05
CA ASN A 293 9.05 6.83 -12.79
C ASN A 293 10.39 7.60 -12.89
N PRO A 294 10.60 8.66 -12.11
CA PRO A 294 11.85 9.42 -12.12
C PRO A 294 12.96 8.78 -11.26
N ILE A 295 12.63 7.73 -10.48
CA ILE A 295 13.54 7.11 -9.52
C ILE A 295 14.21 5.87 -10.10
N ALA A 296 15.52 5.72 -9.85
CA ALA A 296 16.26 4.54 -10.29
C ALA A 296 15.68 3.24 -9.68
N GLY A 297 15.45 2.24 -10.52
CA GLY A 297 14.82 0.98 -10.14
C GLY A 297 13.48 0.77 -10.85
N ARG A 298 12.83 -0.35 -10.55
CA ARG A 298 11.51 -0.69 -11.09
C ARG A 298 10.45 -0.65 -9.99
N ILE A 299 9.24 -0.30 -10.39
CA ILE A 299 8.01 -0.39 -9.60
C ILE A 299 7.29 -1.66 -10.05
N ASN A 300 7.05 -2.57 -9.11
CA ASN A 300 6.58 -3.93 -9.37
C ASN A 300 5.29 -4.29 -8.60
N MET A 301 4.76 -3.37 -7.79
CA MET A 301 3.50 -3.52 -7.06
C MET A 301 2.89 -2.16 -6.74
N SER A 302 1.69 -2.19 -6.15
CA SER A 302 1.02 -1.00 -5.62
C SER A 302 0.37 -1.31 -4.26
N ASN A 303 -0.31 -0.33 -3.66
CA ASN A 303 -0.95 -0.46 -2.35
C ASN A 303 -2.39 -0.99 -2.46
N LEU A 304 -3.07 -1.06 -1.31
CA LEU A 304 -4.47 -1.46 -1.21
C LEU A 304 -5.44 -0.55 -1.97
N CYS A 305 -5.09 0.70 -2.24
CA CYS A 305 -5.97 1.65 -2.94
C CYS A 305 -5.45 2.01 -4.37
N SER A 306 -4.38 1.35 -4.83
CA SER A 306 -3.76 1.44 -6.17
C SER A 306 -3.12 2.78 -6.57
N GLU A 307 -2.94 3.72 -5.65
CA GLU A 307 -2.37 5.06 -5.88
C GLU A 307 -0.87 5.17 -5.56
N ILE A 308 -0.31 4.24 -4.79
CA ILE A 308 1.11 4.28 -4.39
C ILE A 308 1.96 3.48 -5.35
N LEU A 309 2.96 4.15 -5.91
CA LEU A 309 3.87 3.62 -6.93
C LEU A 309 5.28 4.11 -6.60
N GLN A 310 6.08 3.27 -5.97
CA GLN A 310 7.47 3.57 -5.59
C GLN A 310 8.35 2.34 -5.83
N VAL A 311 9.65 2.57 -5.95
CA VAL A 311 10.64 1.49 -6.02
C VAL A 311 10.75 0.78 -4.66
N ASN A 312 11.12 -0.50 -4.68
CA ASN A 312 11.43 -1.29 -3.50
C ASN A 312 12.68 -2.14 -3.75
N SER A 313 13.25 -2.74 -2.70
CA SER A 313 14.41 -3.62 -2.83
C SER A 313 14.39 -4.78 -1.86
N ALA A 314 14.86 -5.94 -2.32
CA ALA A 314 14.80 -7.20 -1.57
C ALA A 314 15.54 -7.12 -0.22
N SER A 315 14.91 -7.73 0.80
CA SER A 315 15.56 -8.05 2.06
C SER A 315 16.09 -9.49 2.03
N GLU A 316 17.20 -9.74 2.72
CA GLU A 316 17.81 -11.06 2.88
C GLU A 316 17.80 -11.45 4.36
N TYR A 317 17.61 -12.74 4.62
CA TYR A 317 17.38 -13.27 5.96
C TYR A 317 18.32 -14.44 6.26
N ASP A 318 18.71 -14.54 7.52
CA ASP A 318 19.32 -15.73 8.09
C ASP A 318 18.25 -16.77 8.46
N GLU A 319 18.66 -18.03 8.68
CA GLU A 319 17.75 -19.15 9.00
C GLU A 319 16.94 -18.92 10.30
N ASN A 320 17.44 -18.08 11.21
CA ASN A 320 16.75 -17.68 12.44
C ASN A 320 15.74 -16.53 12.22
N LEU A 321 15.50 -16.16 10.97
CA LEU A 321 14.73 -15.01 10.47
C LEU A 321 15.39 -13.65 10.65
N ASP A 322 16.57 -13.51 11.28
CA ASP A 322 17.23 -12.21 11.40
C ASP A 322 17.54 -11.62 10.02
N TYR A 323 17.56 -10.29 9.93
CA TYR A 323 17.89 -9.61 8.68
C TYR A 323 19.41 -9.68 8.46
N ALA A 324 19.84 -10.48 7.48
CA ALA A 324 21.20 -10.46 6.97
C ALA A 324 21.46 -9.18 6.17
N ARG A 325 20.46 -8.74 5.39
CA ARG A 325 20.43 -7.44 4.73
C ARG A 325 19.01 -6.86 4.75
N THR A 326 18.86 -5.68 5.31
CA THR A 326 17.60 -4.94 5.26
C THR A 326 17.42 -4.26 3.91
N GLY A 327 16.39 -4.67 3.17
CA GLY A 327 15.94 -3.97 1.96
C GLY A 327 15.06 -2.76 2.28
N HIS A 328 14.37 -2.26 1.27
CA HIS A 328 13.47 -1.11 1.39
C HIS A 328 12.08 -1.51 0.93
N ASP A 329 11.15 -1.55 1.88
CA ASP A 329 9.72 -1.65 1.64
C ASP A 329 9.06 -0.28 1.79
N ILE A 330 7.80 -0.16 1.38
CA ILE A 330 7.15 1.14 1.23
C ILE A 330 6.12 1.32 2.35
N SER A 331 6.19 2.47 3.03
CA SER A 331 5.07 2.98 3.82
C SER A 331 4.58 4.30 3.23
N CYS A 332 3.32 4.60 3.45
CA CYS A 332 2.68 5.75 2.82
C CYS A 332 2.03 6.67 3.85
N ASN A 333 2.54 7.90 3.96
CA ASN A 333 1.85 9.01 4.61
C ASN A 333 1.15 9.86 3.54
N LEU A 334 -0.09 10.25 3.80
CA LEU A 334 -0.93 10.98 2.86
C LEU A 334 -1.51 12.23 3.51
N GLY A 335 -1.86 13.20 2.68
CA GLY A 335 -2.71 14.34 3.02
C GLY A 335 -3.16 15.01 1.74
N SER A 336 -4.34 15.63 1.75
CA SER A 336 -4.93 16.19 0.54
C SER A 336 -5.26 17.66 0.71
N LEU A 337 -5.08 18.41 -0.38
CA LEU A 337 -5.59 19.77 -0.49
C LEU A 337 -7.03 19.75 -1.01
N ASN A 338 -7.90 20.58 -0.45
CA ASN A 338 -9.20 20.88 -1.05
C ASN A 338 -8.99 21.88 -2.19
N ILE A 339 -9.22 21.47 -3.43
CA ILE A 339 -8.93 22.29 -4.61
C ILE A 339 -9.65 23.65 -4.54
N ALA A 340 -10.96 23.66 -4.26
CA ALA A 340 -11.72 24.91 -4.18
C ALA A 340 -11.11 25.91 -3.19
N HIS A 341 -10.90 25.49 -1.93
CA HIS A 341 -10.33 26.38 -0.90
C HIS A 341 -8.88 26.77 -1.18
N THR A 342 -8.14 25.89 -1.86
CA THR A 342 -6.74 26.14 -2.21
C THR A 342 -6.63 27.16 -3.34
N MET A 343 -7.55 27.12 -4.32
CA MET A 343 -7.65 28.13 -5.37
C MET A 343 -8.10 29.49 -4.83
N ASP A 344 -8.91 29.50 -3.77
CA ASP A 344 -9.28 30.72 -3.04
C ASP A 344 -8.16 31.24 -2.12
N SER A 345 -7.04 30.52 -2.00
CA SER A 345 -5.91 30.95 -1.17
C SER A 345 -5.21 32.16 -1.80
N PRO A 346 -4.97 33.26 -1.05
CA PRO A 346 -4.17 34.37 -1.53
C PRO A 346 -2.69 33.99 -1.72
N ASP A 347 -2.25 32.88 -1.12
CA ASP A 347 -0.88 32.38 -1.18
C ASP A 347 -0.91 30.85 -1.35
N PHE A 348 -1.07 30.42 -2.60
CA PHE A 348 -1.07 29.01 -2.98
C PHE A 348 0.25 28.31 -2.63
N ALA A 349 1.38 29.00 -2.81
CA ALA A 349 2.70 28.45 -2.57
C ALA A 349 2.88 28.06 -1.09
N ARG A 350 2.46 28.93 -0.16
CA ARG A 350 2.48 28.63 1.27
C ARG A 350 1.58 27.44 1.64
N THR A 351 0.40 27.31 1.02
CA THR A 351 -0.47 26.16 1.25
C THR A 351 0.23 24.84 0.89
N VAL A 352 0.88 24.79 -0.27
CA VAL A 352 1.64 23.61 -0.70
C VAL A 352 2.85 23.37 0.20
N GLU A 353 3.65 24.40 0.50
CA GLU A 353 4.83 24.27 1.37
C GLU A 353 4.46 23.73 2.75
N THR A 354 3.42 24.28 3.36
CA THR A 354 2.95 23.87 4.69
C THR A 354 2.49 22.42 4.70
N ALA A 355 1.73 22.00 3.67
CA ALA A 355 1.28 20.62 3.54
C ALA A 355 2.46 19.65 3.35
N VAL A 356 3.43 20.00 2.50
CA VAL A 356 4.65 19.20 2.29
C VAL A 356 5.45 19.06 3.58
N ARG A 357 5.67 20.16 4.31
CA ARG A 357 6.36 20.14 5.62
C ARG A 357 5.62 19.27 6.63
N GLY A 358 4.29 19.41 6.70
CA GLY A 358 3.44 18.60 7.58
C GLY A 358 3.54 17.10 7.29
N LEU A 359 3.51 16.70 6.02
CA LEU A 359 3.67 15.31 5.60
C LEU A 359 5.09 14.78 5.82
N THR A 360 6.10 15.60 5.55
CA THR A 360 7.50 15.27 5.80
C THR A 360 7.71 14.97 7.29
N ALA A 361 7.13 15.78 8.18
CA ALA A 361 7.18 15.52 9.61
C ALA A 361 6.53 14.18 10.00
N VAL A 362 5.45 13.76 9.33
CA VAL A 362 4.87 12.42 9.54
C VAL A 362 5.87 11.34 9.17
N SER A 363 6.57 11.46 8.05
CA SER A 363 7.64 10.53 7.65
C SER A 363 8.75 10.50 8.71
N ASP A 364 9.28 11.65 9.11
CA ASP A 364 10.40 11.75 10.05
C ASP A 364 10.07 11.17 11.44
N MET A 365 8.83 11.31 11.90
CA MET A 365 8.38 10.76 13.18
C MET A 365 7.96 9.28 13.11
N SER A 366 7.92 8.68 11.92
CA SER A 366 7.43 7.31 11.73
C SER A 366 8.56 6.28 11.88
N HIS A 367 8.44 5.44 12.91
CA HIS A 367 9.40 4.38 13.23
C HIS A 367 8.70 3.02 13.38
N ILE A 368 8.56 2.29 12.27
CA ILE A 368 7.85 1.00 12.22
C ILE A 368 8.77 -0.16 12.58
N ARG A 369 9.23 -0.18 13.84
CA ARG A 369 10.25 -1.12 14.35
C ARG A 369 9.91 -2.61 14.17
N SER A 370 8.63 -2.95 14.05
CA SER A 370 8.20 -4.33 13.84
C SER A 370 8.53 -4.87 12.45
N VAL A 371 8.82 -3.99 11.48
CA VAL A 371 9.18 -4.35 10.11
C VAL A 371 10.37 -3.50 9.68
N PRO A 372 11.61 -3.96 9.93
CA PRO A 372 12.83 -3.19 9.66
C PRO A 372 12.96 -2.64 8.24
N SER A 373 12.50 -3.37 7.22
CA SER A 373 12.53 -2.91 5.82
C SER A 373 11.61 -1.72 5.54
N ILE A 374 10.48 -1.61 6.25
CA ILE A 374 9.58 -0.45 6.19
C ILE A 374 10.22 0.77 6.86
N GLU A 375 10.85 0.57 8.02
CA GLU A 375 11.55 1.63 8.74
C GLU A 375 12.73 2.16 7.90
N ALA A 376 13.54 1.26 7.35
CA ALA A 376 14.64 1.61 6.45
C ALA A 376 14.15 2.34 5.19
N GLY A 377 13.09 1.84 4.54
CA GLY A 377 12.53 2.46 3.33
C GLY A 377 12.00 3.88 3.58
N ASN A 378 11.29 4.10 4.69
CA ASN A 378 10.84 5.43 5.08
C ASN A 378 12.03 6.38 5.34
N ALA A 379 12.99 5.95 6.15
CA ALA A 379 14.15 6.77 6.52
C ALA A 379 15.06 7.11 5.33
N ALA A 380 15.13 6.25 4.32
CA ALA A 380 15.94 6.49 3.13
C ALA A 380 15.24 7.38 2.09
N SER A 381 13.91 7.31 1.99
CA SER A 381 13.16 7.97 0.92
C SER A 381 12.54 9.30 1.31
N HIS A 382 12.17 9.47 2.58
CA HIS A 382 11.28 10.56 3.04
C HIS A 382 10.05 10.73 2.14
N ALA A 383 9.55 9.63 1.57
CA ALA A 383 8.49 9.67 0.59
C ALA A 383 7.16 10.12 1.21
N ILE A 384 6.48 11.05 0.54
CA ILE A 384 5.19 11.61 0.95
C ILE A 384 4.17 11.53 -0.20
N GLY A 385 2.89 11.48 0.11
CA GLY A 385 1.82 11.58 -0.87
C GLY A 385 0.89 12.76 -0.62
N LEU A 386 1.20 13.91 -1.22
CA LEU A 386 0.29 15.05 -1.26
C LEU A 386 -0.76 14.84 -2.37
N GLY A 387 -1.98 14.52 -1.96
CA GLY A 387 -3.13 14.34 -2.84
C GLY A 387 -3.97 15.61 -2.97
N GLN A 388 -5.07 15.50 -3.70
CA GLN A 388 -6.06 16.56 -3.90
C GLN A 388 -7.47 15.97 -3.71
N MET A 389 -8.44 16.82 -3.38
CA MET A 389 -9.86 16.46 -3.31
C MET A 389 -10.72 17.65 -3.72
N ASN A 390 -12.01 17.40 -4.00
CA ASN A 390 -12.98 18.43 -4.35
C ASN A 390 -12.63 19.17 -5.68
N LEU A 391 -12.23 18.39 -6.70
CA LEU A 391 -12.10 18.84 -8.09
C LEU A 391 -13.50 19.05 -8.68
#